data_AF-A0A7G5C4Q0-F1
#
_entry.id   AF-A0A7G5C4Q0-F1
#
_cell.length_a   1.000
_cell.length_b   1.000
_cell.length_c   1.000
_cell.angle_alpha   90.00
_cell.angle_beta   90.00
_cell.angle_gamma   90.00
#
_symmetry.space_group_name_H-M   'P 1'
#
loop_
_entity.id
_entity.type
_entity.pdbx_description
1 polymer ?
#
loop_
_entity_poly.entity_id
_entity_poly.type
_entity_poly.pdbx_seq_one_letter_code
_entity_poly.pdbx_strand_id
1 'polypeptide(L)'
;MMMKKQLRLGSKLFLASAILLSASAAAAPSWSSAASSVSSNVLSASSSLAQEYGVFLKEKYKIVIGQKVTKGQYAAAVNKILAPSAIEATAASKPNDRLKAIEAVQIALAAADLEELASTYPADKTKKSLAKLKLNWKSDVYSSKEARALAAAVDTGLLPSDYFGDIRNNAAASASLSTVLLGKVLEANGQYKHYIGYSSDSDIYAKLYDAYRTSDIIKAPELRNIVDEALKQNLVTGYNLKDSRFDANFVDSLSLVYGHSDFKHALQLVGLLRSEGIRAKIQFEPKTSAFIYLKEWGDPGVSDLFEVVQIENGNYIEYAKEYDLAFEFASAADKARFDQIVLKYAKKNEENQPGLIYGSWWQPLYFSITELKNYKKISNNKIEKGHYYAQSFSLKEQSAAVAAGFEKLDPSVKVINYDFWVDGPFFNYLNGESK
;
A
#
# COMPACT_ATOMS: atom_id res chain seq x y z
N MET A 1 -28.05 66.58 -13.53
CA MET A 1 -29.26 66.24 -12.73
C MET A 1 -29.04 64.80 -12.24
N MET A 2 -28.48 64.58 -11.05
CA MET A 2 -29.19 64.35 -9.77
C MET A 2 -30.30 63.27 -9.88
N MET A 3 -30.50 62.27 -9.01
CA MET A 3 -29.90 61.80 -7.74
C MET A 3 -30.52 60.39 -7.45
N LYS A 4 -30.06 59.46 -6.59
CA LYS A 4 -28.98 59.34 -5.58
C LYS A 4 -28.70 57.83 -5.33
N LYS A 5 -27.56 57.43 -4.73
CA LYS A 5 -27.41 56.09 -4.09
C LYS A 5 -28.22 56.01 -2.78
N GLN A 6 -28.69 54.81 -2.40
CA GLN A 6 -28.66 54.37 -1.00
C GLN A 6 -28.33 52.87 -0.87
N LEU A 7 -27.36 52.57 -0.01
CA LEU A 7 -27.17 51.25 0.60
C LEU A 7 -28.26 51.03 1.65
N ARG A 8 -28.53 49.77 2.00
CA ARG A 8 -28.87 49.43 3.40
C ARG A 8 -27.95 48.33 3.92
N LEU A 9 -27.46 48.58 5.14
CA LEU A 9 -26.70 47.65 5.96
C LEU A 9 -27.63 46.58 6.54
N GLY A 10 -27.01 45.47 6.96
CA GLY A 10 -27.70 44.28 7.44
C GLY A 10 -28.35 44.37 8.82
N SER A 11 -28.76 43.20 9.29
CA SER A 11 -29.23 42.96 10.67
C SER A 11 -28.65 41.63 11.17
N LYS A 12 -28.03 41.69 12.35
CA LYS A 12 -27.62 40.53 13.17
C LYS A 12 -28.59 40.37 14.35
N LEU A 13 -28.68 39.15 14.89
CA LEU A 13 -29.32 38.73 16.15
C LEU A 13 -30.84 38.92 16.29
N PHE A 14 -31.55 37.84 16.65
CA PHE A 14 -32.01 37.47 18.02
C PHE A 14 -32.24 35.93 18.00
N LEU A 15 -31.80 35.04 18.91
CA LEU A 15 -31.80 34.89 20.38
C LEU A 15 -33.01 34.08 20.92
N ALA A 16 -32.73 33.21 21.91
CA ALA A 16 -33.64 32.39 22.74
C ALA A 16 -34.35 31.21 22.04
N SER A 17 -34.35 29.98 22.58
CA SER A 17 -34.72 29.65 23.97
C SER A 17 -33.92 28.50 24.59
N ALA A 18 -33.77 28.54 25.91
CA ALA A 18 -33.24 27.45 26.73
C ALA A 18 -34.37 26.67 27.41
N ILE A 19 -34.19 25.36 27.60
CA ILE A 19 -34.88 24.58 28.63
C ILE A 19 -33.83 23.76 29.38
N LEU A 20 -33.91 23.79 30.70
CA LEU A 20 -32.99 23.14 31.64
C LEU A 20 -33.75 22.14 32.53
N LEU A 21 -33.01 21.12 32.98
CA LEU A 21 -33.33 20.16 34.05
C LEU A 21 -34.54 19.22 33.86
N SER A 22 -34.24 17.92 33.91
CA SER A 22 -34.37 17.20 35.19
C SER A 22 -33.46 15.97 35.22
N ALA A 23 -32.84 15.73 36.37
CA ALA A 23 -32.05 14.53 36.63
C ALA A 23 -32.89 13.51 37.40
N SER A 24 -32.80 12.24 37.03
CA SER A 24 -33.36 11.12 37.78
C SER A 24 -32.41 9.93 37.67
N ALA A 25 -31.73 9.60 38.76
CA ALA A 25 -30.95 8.38 38.87
C ALA A 25 -31.84 7.23 39.35
N ALA A 26 -31.90 6.12 38.61
CA ALA A 26 -32.48 4.87 39.10
C ALA A 26 -31.91 3.64 38.36
N ALA A 27 -31.49 2.65 39.15
CA ALA A 27 -31.39 1.22 38.84
C ALA A 27 -30.84 0.78 37.46
N ALA A 28 -29.60 0.31 37.44
CA ALA A 28 -29.10 -0.56 36.37
C ALA A 28 -29.76 -1.96 36.47
N PRO A 29 -30.38 -2.48 35.41
CA PRO A 29 -30.79 -3.88 35.37
C PRO A 29 -29.59 -4.76 34.98
N SER A 30 -29.16 -5.63 35.89
CA SER A 30 -28.11 -6.62 35.65
C SER A 30 -28.56 -7.69 34.64
N TRP A 31 -28.27 -7.48 33.35
CA TRP A 31 -28.47 -8.51 32.34
C TRP A 31 -27.24 -9.39 32.24
N SER A 32 -27.33 -10.54 32.89
CA SER A 32 -26.46 -11.69 32.64
C SER A 32 -26.73 -12.19 31.22
N SER A 33 -26.02 -11.62 30.24
CA SER A 33 -25.84 -12.27 28.95
C SER A 33 -24.72 -13.29 29.08
N ALA A 34 -25.05 -14.56 28.91
CA ALA A 34 -24.08 -15.64 28.95
C ALA A 34 -22.92 -15.31 27.98
N ALA A 35 -21.72 -15.21 28.52
CA ALA A 35 -20.51 -15.16 27.73
C ALA A 35 -20.35 -16.51 27.03
N SER A 36 -21.00 -16.67 25.89
CA SER A 36 -20.66 -17.69 24.91
C SER A 36 -19.17 -17.58 24.68
N SER A 37 -18.42 -18.57 25.13
CA SER A 37 -16.98 -18.63 24.94
C SER A 37 -16.71 -18.61 23.45
N VAL A 38 -16.38 -17.42 22.92
CA VAL A 38 -15.74 -17.30 21.63
C VAL A 38 -14.40 -17.99 21.83
N SER A 39 -14.36 -19.27 21.47
CA SER A 39 -13.12 -20.00 21.29
C SER A 39 -12.37 -19.27 20.21
N SER A 40 -11.52 -18.33 20.63
CA SER A 40 -10.42 -17.85 19.84
C SER A 40 -9.60 -19.08 19.52
N ASN A 41 -9.84 -19.63 18.32
CA ASN A 41 -8.90 -20.54 17.70
C ASN A 41 -7.60 -19.77 17.62
N VAL A 42 -6.70 -20.04 18.58
CA VAL A 42 -5.32 -19.61 18.56
C VAL A 42 -4.67 -20.38 17.41
N LEU A 43 -4.91 -19.87 16.20
CA LEU A 43 -4.11 -20.15 15.03
C LEU A 43 -2.67 -19.88 15.45
N SER A 44 -1.86 -20.94 15.53
CA SER A 44 -0.43 -20.83 15.85
C SER A 44 0.18 -19.74 14.97
N ALA A 45 1.05 -18.89 15.52
CA ALA A 45 1.63 -17.77 14.76
C ALA A 45 2.42 -18.25 13.52
N SER A 46 2.91 -19.50 13.53
CA SER A 46 3.42 -20.16 12.33
C SER A 46 2.41 -20.22 11.18
N SER A 47 1.13 -20.49 11.47
CA SER A 47 0.06 -20.61 10.47
C SER A 47 -0.35 -19.26 9.87
N SER A 48 -0.36 -18.17 10.65
CA SER A 48 -0.73 -16.83 10.13
C SER A 48 0.35 -16.26 9.21
N LEU A 49 1.63 -16.41 9.54
CA LEU A 49 2.72 -15.92 8.68
C LEU A 49 2.81 -16.69 7.35
N ALA A 50 2.66 -18.02 7.39
CA ALA A 50 2.59 -18.83 6.18
C ALA A 50 1.36 -18.50 5.32
N GLN A 51 0.23 -18.20 5.94
CA GLN A 51 -0.97 -17.76 5.24
C GLN A 51 -0.75 -16.41 4.55
N GLU A 52 -0.14 -15.43 5.21
CA GLU A 52 0.08 -14.10 4.63
C GLU A 52 1.03 -14.15 3.42
N TYR A 53 2.20 -14.77 3.56
CA TYR A 53 3.11 -14.95 2.42
C TYR A 53 2.49 -15.84 1.33
N GLY A 54 1.70 -16.86 1.70
CA GLY A 54 1.02 -17.73 0.74
C GLY A 54 0.01 -16.98 -0.13
N VAL A 55 -0.76 -16.05 0.44
CA VAL A 55 -1.66 -15.17 -0.32
C VAL A 55 -0.86 -14.24 -1.25
N PHE A 56 0.19 -13.62 -0.73
CA PHE A 56 1.06 -12.73 -1.51
C PHE A 56 1.74 -13.44 -2.69
N LEU A 57 2.37 -14.60 -2.44
CA LEU A 57 3.01 -15.45 -3.46
C LEU A 57 2.00 -15.92 -4.51
N LYS A 58 0.77 -16.24 -4.11
CA LYS A 58 -0.32 -16.62 -5.03
C LYS A 58 -0.77 -15.45 -5.90
N GLU A 59 -0.97 -14.26 -5.34
CA GLU A 59 -1.49 -13.11 -6.10
C GLU A 59 -0.43 -12.42 -6.95
N LYS A 60 0.73 -12.06 -6.38
CA LYS A 60 1.80 -11.35 -7.10
C LYS A 60 2.61 -12.28 -8.00
N TYR A 61 2.98 -13.47 -7.54
CA TYR A 61 3.90 -14.37 -8.26
C TYR A 61 3.23 -15.60 -8.88
N LYS A 62 1.92 -15.84 -8.66
CA LYS A 62 1.22 -17.06 -9.06
C LYS A 62 1.98 -18.33 -8.62
N ILE A 63 2.43 -18.36 -7.36
CA ILE A 63 3.11 -19.49 -6.72
C ILE A 63 2.17 -20.07 -5.65
N VAL A 64 2.04 -21.40 -5.63
CA VAL A 64 1.34 -22.14 -4.56
C VAL A 64 2.20 -23.35 -4.21
N ILE A 65 2.55 -23.51 -2.93
CA ILE A 65 3.41 -24.61 -2.46
C ILE A 65 2.55 -25.79 -2.01
N GLY A 66 2.78 -26.96 -2.64
CA GLY A 66 2.07 -28.20 -2.33
C GLY A 66 2.61 -28.93 -1.09
N GLN A 67 1.83 -29.85 -0.53
CA GLN A 67 2.17 -30.61 0.69
C GLN A 67 3.40 -31.54 0.55
N LYS A 68 3.80 -31.89 -0.68
CA LYS A 68 4.98 -32.71 -0.98
C LYS A 68 5.94 -31.90 -1.87
N VAL A 69 6.66 -30.95 -1.26
CA VAL A 69 7.62 -30.09 -1.96
C VAL A 69 8.80 -30.91 -2.48
N THR A 70 9.05 -30.85 -3.78
CA THR A 70 10.30 -31.37 -4.37
C THR A 70 11.36 -30.28 -4.50
N LYS A 71 12.62 -30.67 -4.64
CA LYS A 71 13.73 -29.73 -4.86
C LYS A 71 13.50 -28.84 -6.08
N GLY A 72 13.07 -29.43 -7.19
CA GLY A 72 12.80 -28.71 -8.44
C GLY A 72 11.65 -27.72 -8.32
N GLN A 73 10.58 -28.07 -7.62
CA GLN A 73 9.44 -27.16 -7.37
C GLN A 73 9.87 -25.94 -6.55
N TYR A 74 10.67 -26.14 -5.51
CA TYR A 74 11.13 -25.05 -4.65
C TYR A 74 12.14 -24.14 -5.34
N ALA A 75 13.13 -24.71 -6.04
CA ALA A 75 14.05 -23.93 -6.86
C ALA A 75 13.33 -23.11 -7.93
N ALA A 76 12.35 -23.71 -8.63
CA ALA A 76 11.51 -22.96 -9.59
C ALA A 76 10.72 -21.81 -8.93
N ALA A 77 10.23 -22.00 -7.70
CA ALA A 77 9.57 -20.93 -6.94
C ALA A 77 10.55 -19.80 -6.54
N VAL A 78 11.75 -20.15 -6.07
CA VAL A 78 12.84 -19.19 -5.76
C VAL A 78 13.24 -18.40 -7.00
N ASN A 79 13.53 -19.09 -8.11
CA ASN A 79 13.92 -18.45 -9.36
C ASN A 79 12.79 -17.53 -9.91
N LYS A 80 11.52 -17.85 -9.63
CA LYS A 80 10.37 -17.04 -10.04
C LYS A 80 10.17 -15.78 -9.18
N ILE A 81 10.52 -15.81 -7.89
CA ILE A 81 10.53 -14.58 -7.07
C ILE A 81 11.73 -13.69 -7.41
N LEU A 82 12.89 -14.28 -7.69
CA LEU A 82 14.13 -13.57 -8.09
C LEU A 82 14.17 -13.13 -9.57
N ALA A 83 13.16 -13.46 -10.37
CA ALA A 83 13.14 -13.19 -11.82
C ALA A 83 13.33 -11.71 -12.25
N PRO A 84 13.07 -10.67 -11.42
CA PRO A 84 13.47 -9.29 -11.72
C PRO A 84 14.96 -8.99 -11.49
N SER A 85 15.69 -9.83 -10.74
CA SER A 85 17.00 -9.50 -10.13
C SER A 85 18.22 -10.18 -10.77
N ALA A 86 18.03 -11.03 -11.80
CA ALA A 86 19.11 -11.67 -12.57
C ALA A 86 20.16 -12.47 -11.78
N ILE A 87 19.79 -13.11 -10.67
CA ILE A 87 20.59 -14.21 -10.09
C ILE A 87 20.31 -15.48 -10.91
N GLU A 88 21.37 -16.15 -11.41
CA GLU A 88 21.20 -17.36 -12.22
C GLU A 88 20.41 -18.44 -11.47
N ALA A 89 19.48 -19.06 -12.19
CA ALA A 89 18.54 -20.03 -11.66
C ALA A 89 19.25 -21.18 -10.94
N THR A 90 18.96 -21.37 -9.64
CA THR A 90 19.49 -22.50 -8.88
C THR A 90 19.05 -23.82 -9.51
N ALA A 91 19.97 -24.50 -10.20
CA ALA A 91 19.70 -25.77 -10.85
C ALA A 91 19.57 -26.88 -9.79
N ALA A 92 18.34 -27.27 -9.47
CA ALA A 92 18.08 -28.30 -8.47
C ALA A 92 18.63 -29.68 -8.91
N SER A 93 19.72 -30.12 -8.30
CA SER A 93 20.19 -31.50 -8.44
C SER A 93 19.11 -32.48 -7.95
N LYS A 94 18.81 -33.51 -8.75
CA LYS A 94 17.72 -34.47 -8.52
C LYS A 94 16.37 -33.76 -8.26
N PRO A 95 15.78 -33.07 -9.25
CA PRO A 95 14.64 -32.16 -9.04
C PRO A 95 13.36 -32.85 -8.54
N ASN A 96 13.24 -34.17 -8.70
CA ASN A 96 12.12 -34.98 -8.21
C ASN A 96 12.30 -35.48 -6.76
N ASP A 97 13.50 -35.35 -6.17
CA ASP A 97 13.72 -35.69 -4.77
C ASP A 97 12.89 -34.78 -3.86
N ARG A 98 12.44 -35.32 -2.73
CA ARG A 98 11.74 -34.54 -1.70
C ARG A 98 12.71 -33.55 -1.05
N LEU A 99 12.32 -32.28 -1.00
CA LEU A 99 13.12 -31.22 -0.39
C LEU A 99 13.28 -31.47 1.11
N LYS A 100 14.51 -31.36 1.63
CA LYS A 100 14.77 -31.40 3.07
C LYS A 100 14.62 -30.02 3.70
N ALA A 101 14.19 -29.96 4.96
CA ALA A 101 13.96 -28.69 5.67
C ALA A 101 15.24 -27.82 5.75
N ILE A 102 16.38 -28.44 6.07
CA ILE A 102 17.68 -27.74 6.15
C ILE A 102 18.17 -27.28 4.76
N GLU A 103 17.89 -28.06 3.71
CA GLU A 103 18.21 -27.70 2.32
C GLU A 103 17.35 -26.52 1.83
N ALA A 104 16.07 -26.47 2.21
CA ALA A 104 15.20 -25.33 1.93
C ALA A 104 15.74 -24.03 2.56
N VAL A 105 16.25 -24.09 3.80
CA VAL A 105 16.86 -22.95 4.49
C VAL A 105 18.16 -22.51 3.82
N GLN A 106 19.00 -23.44 3.35
CA GLN A 106 20.23 -23.11 2.63
C GLN A 106 19.96 -22.39 1.32
N ILE A 107 19.01 -22.91 0.51
CA ILE A 107 18.60 -22.28 -0.73
C ILE A 107 18.01 -20.89 -0.46
N ALA A 108 17.20 -20.73 0.60
CA ALA A 108 16.65 -19.44 1.00
C ALA A 108 17.71 -18.44 1.47
N LEU A 109 18.74 -18.90 2.19
CA LEU A 109 19.85 -18.05 2.63
C LEU A 109 20.67 -17.55 1.45
N ALA A 110 20.96 -18.42 0.48
CA ALA A 110 21.66 -18.03 -0.75
C ALA A 110 20.82 -17.05 -1.58
N ALA A 111 19.52 -17.31 -1.74
CA ALA A 111 18.58 -16.42 -2.43
C ALA A 111 18.32 -15.07 -1.70
N ALA A 112 18.75 -14.94 -0.46
CA ALA A 112 18.67 -13.72 0.34
C ALA A 112 20.00 -12.95 0.41
N ASP A 113 21.01 -13.35 -0.37
CA ASP A 113 22.38 -12.78 -0.39
C ASP A 113 23.06 -12.76 1.00
N LEU A 114 22.97 -13.88 1.73
CA LEU A 114 23.54 -14.05 3.08
C LEU A 114 24.64 -15.14 3.17
N GLU A 115 25.22 -15.59 2.05
CA GLU A 115 26.27 -16.63 2.04
C GLU A 115 27.60 -16.16 2.66
N GLU A 116 27.99 -14.90 2.42
CA GLU A 116 29.17 -14.25 3.00
C GLU A 116 29.00 -14.13 4.51
N LEU A 117 27.81 -13.72 4.97
CA LEU A 117 27.48 -13.64 6.39
C LEU A 117 27.63 -15.01 7.04
N ALA A 118 27.06 -16.08 6.45
CA ALA A 118 27.24 -17.44 6.95
C ALA A 118 28.71 -17.89 6.94
N SER A 119 29.48 -17.45 5.96
CA SER A 119 30.92 -17.76 5.87
C SER A 119 31.71 -17.24 7.07
N THR A 120 31.24 -16.18 7.76
CA THR A 120 31.84 -15.65 9.01
C THR A 120 31.66 -16.52 10.26
N TYR A 121 30.93 -17.65 10.20
CA TYR A 121 30.57 -18.43 11.40
C TYR A 121 31.61 -19.52 11.72
N PRO A 122 32.47 -19.37 12.74
CA PRO A 122 33.28 -20.50 13.23
C PRO A 122 32.40 -21.53 13.95
N ALA A 123 32.92 -22.75 14.12
CA ALA A 123 32.16 -23.89 14.67
C ALA A 123 31.48 -23.59 16.02
N ASP A 124 32.13 -22.88 16.93
CA ASP A 124 31.53 -22.52 18.24
C ASP A 124 30.39 -21.50 18.12
N LYS A 125 30.50 -20.53 17.20
CA LYS A 125 29.40 -19.59 16.90
C LYS A 125 28.23 -20.36 16.30
N THR A 126 28.48 -21.19 15.29
CA THR A 126 27.48 -22.08 14.67
C THR A 126 26.76 -22.93 15.72
N LYS A 127 27.51 -23.59 16.61
CA LYS A 127 26.95 -24.42 17.68
C LYS A 127 26.09 -23.62 18.67
N LYS A 128 26.50 -22.39 19.00
CA LYS A 128 25.74 -21.48 19.88
C LYS A 128 24.40 -21.07 19.25
N SER A 129 24.38 -20.64 18.00
CA SER A 129 23.17 -20.22 17.28
C SER A 129 22.18 -21.39 17.14
N LEU A 130 22.69 -22.58 16.79
CA LEU A 130 21.86 -23.78 16.56
C LEU A 130 21.35 -24.48 17.84
N ALA A 131 21.79 -24.07 19.02
CA ALA A 131 21.42 -24.72 20.29
C ALA A 131 19.90 -24.84 20.50
N LYS A 132 19.13 -23.84 20.03
CA LYS A 132 17.65 -23.83 20.12
C LYS A 132 16.97 -24.89 19.25
N LEU A 133 17.62 -25.37 18.18
CA LEU A 133 17.08 -26.39 17.28
C LEU A 133 17.22 -27.82 17.83
N LYS A 134 18.01 -28.02 18.90
CA LYS A 134 18.23 -29.32 19.56
C LYS A 134 18.65 -30.44 18.58
N LEU A 135 19.52 -30.09 17.63
CA LEU A 135 20.02 -31.01 16.61
C LEU A 135 21.04 -31.99 17.20
N ASN A 136 20.82 -33.29 16.95
CA ASN A 136 21.75 -34.35 17.33
C ASN A 136 22.90 -34.43 16.31
N TRP A 137 23.74 -33.39 16.28
CA TRP A 137 24.93 -33.27 15.42
C TRP A 137 26.21 -33.53 16.20
N LYS A 138 27.15 -34.24 15.56
CA LYS A 138 28.52 -34.41 16.06
C LYS A 138 29.30 -33.09 15.92
N SER A 139 30.38 -32.94 16.69
CA SER A 139 31.16 -31.69 16.79
C SER A 139 31.78 -31.23 15.46
N ASP A 140 32.16 -32.17 14.60
CA ASP A 140 32.70 -31.94 13.25
C ASP A 140 31.69 -31.32 12.28
N VAL A 141 30.39 -31.55 12.48
CA VAL A 141 29.34 -31.02 11.59
C VAL A 141 29.23 -29.48 11.67
N TYR A 142 29.57 -28.87 12.81
CA TYR A 142 29.38 -27.43 13.05
C TYR A 142 30.33 -26.52 12.24
N SER A 143 31.34 -27.06 11.55
CA SER A 143 32.19 -26.30 10.60
C SER A 143 31.70 -26.37 9.14
N SER A 144 30.74 -27.25 8.82
CA SER A 144 30.22 -27.44 7.46
C SER A 144 29.58 -26.16 6.88
N LYS A 145 29.48 -26.04 5.53
CA LYS A 145 28.74 -24.93 4.90
C LYS A 145 27.27 -24.99 5.34
N GLU A 146 26.74 -26.20 5.43
CA GLU A 146 25.37 -26.53 5.79
C GLU A 146 24.98 -26.04 7.20
N ALA A 147 25.85 -26.28 8.18
CA ALA A 147 25.63 -25.83 9.55
C ALA A 147 25.75 -24.31 9.68
N ARG A 148 26.78 -23.72 9.05
CA ARG A 148 26.99 -22.26 9.04
C ARG A 148 25.82 -21.52 8.40
N ALA A 149 25.29 -22.04 7.29
CA ALA A 149 24.13 -21.47 6.61
C ALA A 149 22.87 -21.50 7.49
N LEU A 150 22.61 -22.63 8.16
CA LEU A 150 21.48 -22.76 9.09
C LEU A 150 21.64 -21.83 10.32
N ALA A 151 22.87 -21.66 10.83
CA ALA A 151 23.14 -20.77 11.95
C ALA A 151 22.91 -19.29 11.59
N ALA A 152 23.37 -18.86 10.42
CA ALA A 152 23.10 -17.52 9.92
C ALA A 152 21.60 -17.28 9.74
N ALA A 153 20.85 -18.23 9.16
CA ALA A 153 19.40 -18.11 8.99
C ALA A 153 18.64 -18.02 10.33
N VAL A 154 19.13 -18.67 11.40
CA VAL A 154 18.59 -18.54 12.76
C VAL A 154 18.87 -17.14 13.32
N ASP A 155 20.10 -16.66 13.22
CA ASP A 155 20.52 -15.40 13.84
C ASP A 155 20.00 -14.15 13.10
N THR A 156 19.75 -14.23 11.79
CA THR A 156 19.09 -13.15 11.02
C THR A 156 17.56 -13.18 11.08
N GLY A 157 16.95 -14.25 11.60
CA GLY A 157 15.50 -14.44 11.58
C GLY A 157 14.93 -14.82 10.20
N LEU A 158 15.77 -15.14 9.22
CA LEU A 158 15.35 -15.75 7.94
C LEU A 158 14.62 -17.07 8.17
N LEU A 159 15.03 -17.84 9.19
CA LEU A 159 14.28 -18.92 9.79
C LEU A 159 13.62 -18.41 11.08
N PRO A 160 12.30 -18.14 11.11
CA PRO A 160 11.61 -17.70 12.32
C PRO A 160 11.57 -18.80 13.40
N SER A 161 11.53 -18.38 14.67
CA SER A 161 11.53 -19.27 15.85
C SER A 161 10.45 -20.34 15.81
N ASP A 162 9.28 -20.00 15.28
CA ASP A 162 8.10 -20.86 15.24
C ASP A 162 8.32 -22.09 14.33
N TYR A 163 9.30 -22.02 13.44
CA TYR A 163 9.70 -23.10 12.52
C TYR A 163 10.89 -23.92 13.03
N PHE A 164 11.47 -23.60 14.18
CA PHE A 164 12.57 -24.39 14.75
C PHE A 164 12.18 -25.85 14.98
N GLY A 165 10.90 -26.13 15.25
CA GLY A 165 10.36 -27.48 15.39
C GLY A 165 10.33 -28.30 14.09
N ASP A 166 10.32 -27.65 12.92
CA ASP A 166 10.36 -28.33 11.61
C ASP A 166 11.79 -28.75 11.22
N ILE A 167 12.81 -28.13 11.83
CA ILE A 167 14.21 -28.41 11.51
C ILE A 167 14.73 -29.62 12.31
N ARG A 168 14.75 -30.79 11.65
CA ARG A 168 15.34 -32.03 12.19
C ARG A 168 16.20 -32.73 11.15
N ASN A 169 17.08 -33.62 11.61
CA ASN A 169 17.92 -34.46 10.74
C ASN A 169 17.05 -35.21 9.71
N ASN A 170 17.32 -34.99 8.42
CA ASN A 170 16.57 -35.56 7.29
C ASN A 170 15.05 -35.27 7.26
N ALA A 171 14.54 -34.32 8.04
CA ALA A 171 13.15 -33.90 7.91
C ALA A 171 12.90 -33.31 6.52
N ALA A 172 11.74 -33.65 5.93
CA ALA A 172 11.26 -32.99 4.73
C ALA A 172 10.79 -31.56 5.05
N ALA A 173 10.95 -30.63 4.12
CA ALA A 173 10.36 -29.31 4.23
C ALA A 173 8.82 -29.41 4.25
N SER A 174 8.18 -28.70 5.18
CA SER A 174 6.73 -28.51 5.19
C SER A 174 6.33 -27.44 4.16
N ALA A 175 5.10 -27.50 3.66
CA ALA A 175 4.59 -26.47 2.75
C ALA A 175 4.61 -25.08 3.40
N SER A 176 4.32 -25.00 4.71
CA SER A 176 4.37 -23.76 5.49
C SER A 176 5.79 -23.21 5.62
N LEU A 177 6.78 -24.06 5.97
CA LEU A 177 8.19 -23.66 6.04
C LEU A 177 8.68 -23.14 4.68
N SER A 178 8.44 -23.88 3.60
CA SER A 178 8.83 -23.44 2.24
C SER A 178 8.14 -22.13 1.83
N THR A 179 6.86 -21.95 2.18
CA THR A 179 6.14 -20.70 1.91
C THR A 179 6.73 -19.51 2.68
N VAL A 180 7.07 -19.70 3.96
CA VAL A 180 7.68 -18.66 4.81
C VAL A 180 9.08 -18.31 4.34
N LEU A 181 9.90 -19.30 3.97
CA LEU A 181 11.25 -19.04 3.47
C LEU A 181 11.24 -18.25 2.15
N LEU A 182 10.30 -18.53 1.23
CA LEU A 182 10.10 -17.71 0.03
C LEU A 182 9.69 -16.27 0.36
N GLY A 183 8.79 -16.10 1.35
CA GLY A 183 8.43 -14.78 1.88
C GLY A 183 9.60 -14.03 2.50
N LYS A 184 10.49 -14.73 3.21
CA LYS A 184 11.69 -14.17 3.83
C LYS A 184 12.78 -13.81 2.81
N VAL A 185 12.89 -14.55 1.71
CA VAL A 185 13.71 -14.16 0.54
C VAL A 185 13.19 -12.86 -0.07
N LEU A 186 11.87 -12.74 -0.27
CA LEU A 186 11.25 -11.51 -0.78
C LEU A 186 11.49 -10.30 0.15
N GLU A 187 11.42 -10.49 1.47
CA GLU A 187 11.75 -9.42 2.43
C GLU A 187 13.21 -8.99 2.35
N ALA A 188 14.16 -9.94 2.33
CA ALA A 188 15.59 -9.65 2.24
C ALA A 188 15.96 -8.88 0.95
N ASN A 189 15.30 -9.22 -0.16
CA ASN A 189 15.48 -8.56 -1.46
C ASN A 189 14.70 -7.23 -1.60
N GLY A 190 13.95 -6.80 -0.58
CA GLY A 190 13.07 -5.62 -0.69
C GLY A 190 11.92 -5.79 -1.70
N GLN A 191 11.53 -7.03 -2.04
CA GLN A 191 10.49 -7.39 -3.00
C GLN A 191 9.17 -7.83 -2.36
N TYR A 192 9.08 -7.85 -1.03
CA TYR A 192 7.83 -8.03 -0.31
C TYR A 192 7.02 -6.71 -0.26
N LYS A 193 6.04 -6.63 0.65
CA LYS A 193 5.21 -5.45 0.90
C LYS A 193 6.03 -4.31 1.49
N HIS A 194 5.81 -3.09 1.02
CA HIS A 194 6.40 -1.87 1.57
C HIS A 194 5.32 -1.13 2.36
N TYR A 195 5.57 -0.85 3.64
CA TYR A 195 4.63 -0.15 4.51
C TYR A 195 5.33 0.47 5.72
N ILE A 196 4.85 1.64 6.16
CA ILE A 196 5.40 2.34 7.31
C ILE A 196 4.87 1.77 8.65
N GLY A 197 3.68 1.17 8.67
CA GLY A 197 3.14 0.52 9.86
C GLY A 197 1.68 0.12 9.73
N TYR A 198 1.04 -0.20 10.85
CA TYR A 198 -0.41 -0.46 10.92
C TYR A 198 -1.17 0.73 11.49
N SER A 199 -2.44 0.90 11.10
CA SER A 199 -3.37 1.88 11.70
C SER A 199 -3.51 1.77 13.23
N SER A 200 -3.23 0.58 13.77
CA SER A 200 -3.28 0.28 15.21
C SER A 200 -1.98 0.56 15.96
N ASP A 201 -0.87 0.84 15.29
CA ASP A 201 0.42 1.01 15.96
C ASP A 201 0.44 2.31 16.79
N SER A 202 1.25 2.36 17.85
CA SER A 202 1.35 3.54 18.72
C SER A 202 2.16 4.68 18.09
N ASP A 203 3.03 4.36 17.13
CA ASP A 203 3.97 5.29 16.49
C ASP A 203 3.57 5.71 15.06
N ILE A 204 2.44 5.20 14.55
CA ILE A 204 2.02 5.40 13.15
C ILE A 204 1.92 6.87 12.75
N TYR A 205 1.47 7.75 13.65
CA TYR A 205 1.37 9.18 13.38
C TYR A 205 2.73 9.87 13.23
N ALA A 206 3.76 9.41 13.98
CA ALA A 206 5.12 9.91 13.81
C ALA A 206 5.69 9.50 12.45
N LYS A 207 5.50 8.23 12.06
CA LYS A 207 5.96 7.71 10.76
C LYS A 207 5.26 8.39 9.57
N LEU A 208 3.96 8.66 9.67
CA LEU A 208 3.22 9.45 8.68
C LEU A 208 3.74 10.89 8.60
N TYR A 209 4.03 11.51 9.74
CA TYR A 209 4.59 12.86 9.80
C TYR A 209 5.96 12.94 9.14
N ASP A 210 6.86 11.99 9.45
CA ASP A 210 8.17 11.93 8.82
C ASP A 210 8.06 11.69 7.31
N ALA A 211 7.26 10.70 6.86
CA ALA A 211 7.05 10.43 5.44
C ALA A 211 6.51 11.64 4.66
N TYR A 212 5.52 12.36 5.21
CA TYR A 212 5.00 13.58 4.59
C TYR A 212 6.01 14.73 4.60
N ARG A 213 6.75 14.91 5.71
CA ARG A 213 7.77 15.97 5.85
C ARG A 213 8.98 15.75 4.94
N THR A 214 9.35 14.50 4.64
CA THR A 214 10.45 14.16 3.72
C THR A 214 10.00 13.92 2.28
N SER A 215 8.72 14.14 1.96
CA SER A 215 8.23 14.14 0.58
C SER A 215 8.27 15.56 -0.01
N ASP A 216 8.49 15.67 -1.31
CA ASP A 216 8.57 16.94 -2.05
C ASP A 216 7.73 16.85 -3.35
N ILE A 217 7.52 18.00 -4.00
CA ILE A 217 6.89 18.04 -5.34
C ILE A 217 7.79 17.31 -6.35
N ILE A 218 7.30 16.19 -6.86
CA ILE A 218 7.97 15.34 -7.86
C ILE A 218 8.06 16.08 -9.19
N LYS A 219 9.28 16.32 -9.67
CA LYS A 219 9.52 17.08 -10.91
C LYS A 219 9.46 16.23 -12.17
N ALA A 220 10.13 15.08 -12.16
CA ALA A 220 10.28 14.12 -13.26
C ALA A 220 10.27 14.78 -14.67
N PRO A 221 11.22 15.68 -14.99
CA PRO A 221 11.08 16.66 -16.08
C PRO A 221 10.82 16.05 -17.46
N GLU A 222 11.41 14.89 -17.77
CA GLU A 222 11.16 14.18 -19.03
C GLU A 222 9.69 13.78 -19.19
N LEU A 223 9.06 13.26 -18.13
CA LEU A 223 7.64 12.89 -18.14
C LEU A 223 6.77 14.13 -18.10
N ARG A 224 7.10 15.07 -17.22
CA ARG A 224 6.36 16.32 -17.02
C ARG A 224 6.19 17.11 -18.31
N ASN A 225 7.24 17.24 -19.13
CA ASN A 225 7.14 17.92 -20.44
C ASN A 225 6.02 17.33 -21.33
N ILE A 226 5.84 16.01 -21.32
CA ILE A 226 4.83 15.31 -22.14
C ILE A 226 3.43 15.56 -21.57
N VAL A 227 3.26 15.42 -20.25
CA VAL A 227 1.92 15.55 -19.63
C VAL A 227 1.47 17.00 -19.39
N ASP A 228 2.40 17.95 -19.26
CA ASP A 228 2.11 19.40 -19.31
C ASP A 228 1.55 19.79 -20.69
N GLU A 229 2.16 19.29 -21.78
CA GLU A 229 1.65 19.52 -23.14
C GLU A 229 0.30 18.82 -23.37
N ALA A 230 0.09 17.64 -22.78
CA ALA A 230 -1.22 16.98 -22.81
C ALA A 230 -2.31 17.76 -22.07
N LEU A 231 -1.99 18.42 -20.94
CA LEU A 231 -2.91 19.36 -20.27
C LEU A 231 -3.21 20.57 -21.15
N LYS A 232 -2.19 21.22 -21.72
CA LYS A 232 -2.35 22.39 -22.60
C LYS A 232 -3.25 22.08 -23.80
N GLN A 233 -3.14 20.88 -24.37
CA GLN A 233 -3.96 20.42 -25.50
C GLN A 233 -5.35 19.89 -25.08
N ASN A 234 -5.70 19.91 -23.79
CA ASN A 234 -6.93 19.33 -23.22
C ASN A 234 -7.11 17.83 -23.55
N LEU A 235 -6.00 17.09 -23.76
CA LEU A 235 -6.03 15.63 -23.92
C LEU A 235 -6.35 14.93 -22.59
N VAL A 236 -5.99 15.57 -21.48
CA VAL A 236 -6.29 15.16 -20.10
C VAL A 236 -6.72 16.40 -19.29
N THR A 237 -7.52 16.19 -18.24
CA THR A 237 -7.96 17.27 -17.33
C THR A 237 -7.04 17.47 -16.13
N GLY A 238 -6.27 16.44 -15.80
CA GLY A 238 -5.30 16.41 -14.70
C GLY A 238 -4.37 15.21 -14.86
N TYR A 239 -3.20 15.25 -14.24
CA TYR A 239 -2.31 14.08 -14.15
C TYR A 239 -1.67 13.98 -12.76
N ASN A 240 -1.08 12.82 -12.46
CA ASN A 240 -0.25 12.61 -11.29
C ASN A 240 1.16 12.17 -11.69
N LEU A 241 2.20 12.75 -11.08
CA LEU A 241 3.55 12.21 -11.05
C LEU A 241 3.75 11.44 -9.74
N LYS A 242 4.36 10.26 -9.84
CA LYS A 242 4.63 9.35 -8.72
C LYS A 242 5.98 8.65 -8.90
N ASP A 243 6.45 8.03 -7.82
CA ASP A 243 7.71 7.30 -7.73
C ASP A 243 7.45 5.86 -7.28
N SER A 244 7.75 4.90 -8.16
CA SER A 244 7.46 3.47 -7.94
C SER A 244 8.28 2.84 -6.82
N ARG A 245 9.31 3.52 -6.29
CA ARG A 245 10.04 3.07 -5.09
C ARG A 245 9.21 3.15 -3.81
N PHE A 246 8.04 3.82 -3.86
CA PHE A 246 7.09 3.88 -2.76
C PHE A 246 5.90 2.93 -2.93
N ASP A 247 5.69 2.34 -4.11
CA ASP A 247 4.53 1.49 -4.42
C ASP A 247 4.41 0.35 -3.37
N ALA A 248 3.30 0.31 -2.62
CA ALA A 248 3.17 -0.54 -1.43
C ALA A 248 3.31 -2.07 -1.64
N ASN A 249 3.19 -2.52 -2.90
CA ASN A 249 3.21 -3.92 -3.31
C ASN A 249 2.18 -4.81 -2.56
N PHE A 250 1.10 -4.22 -2.05
CA PHE A 250 0.07 -4.94 -1.28
C PHE A 250 -0.73 -5.94 -2.11
N VAL A 251 -1.31 -6.93 -1.43
CA VAL A 251 -2.21 -7.94 -2.02
C VAL A 251 -3.45 -7.27 -2.62
N ASP A 252 -3.66 -7.40 -3.92
CA ASP A 252 -4.66 -6.62 -4.68
C ASP A 252 -6.11 -6.94 -4.26
N SER A 253 -6.39 -8.18 -3.85
CA SER A 253 -7.69 -8.55 -3.28
C SER A 253 -7.96 -7.87 -1.93
N LEU A 254 -6.92 -7.52 -1.18
CA LEU A 254 -6.97 -6.94 0.17
C LEU A 254 -6.59 -5.45 0.23
N SER A 255 -6.34 -4.78 -0.90
CA SER A 255 -5.86 -3.39 -0.91
C SER A 255 -6.78 -2.37 -1.60
N LEU A 256 -6.62 -1.11 -1.21
CA LEU A 256 -7.09 0.08 -1.92
C LEU A 256 -6.13 1.25 -1.69
N VAL A 257 -6.26 2.29 -2.49
CA VAL A 257 -5.48 3.53 -2.40
C VAL A 257 -6.44 4.71 -2.19
N TYR A 258 -6.09 5.65 -1.32
CA TYR A 258 -6.84 6.89 -1.03
C TYR A 258 -5.97 8.11 -1.32
N GLY A 259 -6.35 8.94 -2.29
CA GLY A 259 -5.58 10.12 -2.71
C GLY A 259 -6.09 11.40 -2.07
N HIS A 260 -5.18 12.23 -1.55
CA HIS A 260 -5.53 13.51 -0.92
C HIS A 260 -4.31 14.46 -0.80
N SER A 261 -4.53 15.76 -0.58
CA SER A 261 -3.46 16.76 -0.37
C SER A 261 -3.22 17.13 1.09
N ASP A 262 -4.28 17.30 1.89
CA ASP A 262 -4.15 17.78 3.26
C ASP A 262 -3.64 16.71 4.25
N PHE A 263 -2.52 16.98 4.92
CA PHE A 263 -1.91 16.03 5.84
C PHE A 263 -2.68 15.82 7.17
N LYS A 264 -3.46 16.79 7.65
CA LYS A 264 -4.32 16.59 8.84
C LYS A 264 -5.43 15.59 8.52
N HIS A 265 -5.92 15.57 7.28
CA HIS A 265 -6.85 14.54 6.80
C HIS A 265 -6.23 13.13 6.92
N ALA A 266 -4.98 12.91 6.49
CA ALA A 266 -4.29 11.61 6.65
C ALA A 266 -4.28 11.13 8.11
N LEU A 267 -3.88 12.01 9.04
CA LEU A 267 -3.86 11.68 10.47
C LEU A 267 -5.24 11.29 10.99
N GLN A 268 -6.29 12.04 10.61
CA GLN A 268 -7.66 11.78 11.06
C GLN A 268 -8.28 10.55 10.39
N LEU A 269 -7.98 10.28 9.12
CA LEU A 269 -8.42 9.06 8.42
C LEU A 269 -7.82 7.81 9.08
N VAL A 270 -6.54 7.83 9.46
CA VAL A 270 -5.91 6.72 10.17
C VAL A 270 -6.48 6.54 11.58
N GLY A 271 -6.78 7.64 12.28
CA GLY A 271 -7.52 7.60 13.55
C GLY A 271 -8.94 7.03 13.40
N LEU A 272 -9.63 7.39 12.33
CA LEU A 272 -10.98 6.93 11.99
C LEU A 272 -11.01 5.42 11.72
N LEU A 273 -10.07 4.90 10.92
CA LEU A 273 -9.94 3.45 10.70
C LEU A 273 -9.72 2.72 12.03
N ARG A 274 -8.88 3.28 12.92
CA ARG A 274 -8.64 2.72 14.26
C ARG A 274 -9.89 2.72 15.14
N SER A 275 -10.70 3.79 15.14
CA SER A 275 -11.95 3.85 15.90
C SER A 275 -13.04 2.93 15.36
N GLU A 276 -13.06 2.68 14.05
CA GLU A 276 -13.98 1.75 13.38
C GLU A 276 -13.47 0.29 13.43
N GLY A 277 -12.43 0.01 14.23
CA GLY A 277 -11.89 -1.34 14.46
C GLY A 277 -11.07 -1.91 13.30
N ILE A 278 -10.71 -1.11 12.30
CA ILE A 278 -9.95 -1.55 11.14
C ILE A 278 -8.44 -1.48 11.43
N ARG A 279 -7.81 -2.67 11.51
CA ARG A 279 -6.36 -2.83 11.44
C ARG A 279 -5.94 -3.05 9.98
N ALA A 280 -5.34 -2.03 9.38
CA ALA A 280 -4.77 -2.09 8.03
C ALA A 280 -3.26 -1.79 8.09
N LYS A 281 -2.47 -2.38 7.18
CA LYS A 281 -1.13 -1.85 6.84
C LYS A 281 -1.32 -0.53 6.11
N ILE A 282 -0.39 0.41 6.30
CA ILE A 282 -0.42 1.74 5.70
C ILE A 282 0.92 1.98 5.02
N GLN A 283 0.87 2.40 3.76
CA GLN A 283 2.01 2.97 3.04
C GLN A 283 1.67 4.38 2.59
N PHE A 284 2.64 5.28 2.72
CA PHE A 284 2.56 6.65 2.22
C PHE A 284 3.31 6.73 0.89
N GLU A 285 2.59 7.11 -0.17
CA GLU A 285 3.13 7.24 -1.53
C GLU A 285 3.13 8.72 -1.92
N PRO A 286 4.29 9.38 -2.02
CA PRO A 286 4.39 10.76 -2.50
C PRO A 286 3.79 10.92 -3.90
N LYS A 287 3.07 12.02 -4.11
CA LYS A 287 2.39 12.31 -5.37
C LYS A 287 2.50 13.80 -5.69
N THR A 288 2.56 14.13 -6.97
CA THR A 288 2.33 15.49 -7.43
C THR A 288 1.19 15.48 -8.43
N SER A 289 0.10 16.14 -8.06
CA SER A 289 -1.07 16.29 -8.92
C SER A 289 -0.95 17.61 -9.67
N ALA A 290 -1.24 17.59 -10.97
CA ALA A 290 -1.19 18.77 -11.81
C ALA A 290 -2.48 18.97 -12.60
N PHE A 291 -2.92 20.22 -12.70
CA PHE A 291 -4.16 20.62 -13.39
C PHE A 291 -4.07 22.07 -13.87
N ILE A 292 -4.98 22.47 -14.76
CA ILE A 292 -5.10 23.86 -15.20
C ILE A 292 -5.78 24.70 -14.12
N TYR A 293 -5.05 25.63 -13.52
CA TYR A 293 -5.59 26.68 -12.68
C TYR A 293 -6.03 27.85 -13.57
N LEU A 294 -7.32 28.15 -13.55
CA LEU A 294 -7.93 29.17 -14.41
C LEU A 294 -7.66 30.58 -13.88
N LYS A 295 -7.31 31.53 -14.77
CA LYS A 295 -6.96 32.90 -14.38
C LYS A 295 -8.10 33.64 -13.68
N GLU A 296 -9.35 33.31 -13.99
CA GLU A 296 -10.55 33.85 -13.32
C GLU A 296 -10.69 33.42 -11.84
N TRP A 297 -9.93 32.43 -11.37
CA TRP A 297 -9.89 32.05 -9.96
C TRP A 297 -8.99 32.99 -9.11
N GLY A 298 -8.21 33.85 -9.76
CA GLY A 298 -7.30 34.82 -9.13
C GLY A 298 -5.83 34.49 -9.37
N ASP A 299 -4.96 35.03 -8.51
CA ASP A 299 -3.54 34.66 -8.50
C ASP A 299 -3.38 33.35 -7.71
N PRO A 300 -2.75 32.30 -8.29
CA PRO A 300 -2.58 31.03 -7.60
C PRO A 300 -1.52 31.13 -6.49
N GLY A 301 -1.68 30.34 -5.43
CA GLY A 301 -0.78 30.35 -4.28
C GLY A 301 0.53 29.60 -4.55
N VAL A 302 1.68 30.21 -4.21
CA VAL A 302 2.99 29.55 -4.31
C VAL A 302 3.55 29.27 -2.92
N SER A 303 4.00 28.04 -2.68
CA SER A 303 4.58 27.59 -1.41
C SER A 303 5.30 26.25 -1.59
N ASP A 304 5.91 25.71 -0.54
CA ASP A 304 6.48 24.35 -0.52
C ASP A 304 5.43 23.23 -0.81
N LEU A 305 4.13 23.58 -0.84
CA LEU A 305 3.02 22.69 -1.19
C LEU A 305 2.49 22.90 -2.63
N PHE A 306 2.82 24.02 -3.27
CA PHE A 306 2.24 24.44 -4.55
C PHE A 306 3.26 25.18 -5.42
N GLU A 307 3.54 24.62 -6.60
CA GLU A 307 4.22 25.34 -7.68
C GLU A 307 3.24 25.72 -8.77
N VAL A 308 3.54 26.80 -9.50
CA VAL A 308 2.68 27.29 -10.59
C VAL A 308 3.56 27.69 -11.77
N VAL A 309 3.10 27.40 -12.99
CA VAL A 309 3.74 27.85 -14.24
C VAL A 309 2.66 28.46 -15.12
N GLN A 310 2.80 29.74 -15.46
CA GLN A 310 1.88 30.40 -16.39
C GLN A 310 2.06 29.85 -17.80
N ILE A 311 0.95 29.58 -18.48
CA ILE A 311 0.91 29.09 -19.86
C ILE A 311 0.40 30.17 -20.82
N GLU A 312 0.51 29.90 -22.12
CA GLU A 312 0.42 30.89 -23.20
C GLU A 312 -0.93 31.63 -23.29
N ASN A 313 -2.01 31.00 -22.81
CA ASN A 313 -3.34 31.59 -22.74
C ASN A 313 -3.60 32.44 -21.47
N GLY A 314 -2.62 32.55 -20.57
CA GLY A 314 -2.68 33.32 -19.34
C GLY A 314 -3.18 32.56 -18.10
N ASN A 315 -3.68 31.32 -18.27
CA ASN A 315 -3.91 30.39 -17.15
C ASN A 315 -2.58 29.85 -16.61
N TYR A 316 -2.64 29.01 -15.59
CA TYR A 316 -1.46 28.36 -15.01
C TYR A 316 -1.64 26.84 -15.03
N ILE A 317 -0.54 26.10 -15.06
CA ILE A 317 -0.51 24.72 -14.54
C ILE A 317 -0.10 24.84 -13.08
N GLU A 318 -0.94 24.37 -12.17
CA GLU A 318 -0.59 24.21 -10.74
C GLU A 318 -0.09 22.79 -10.50
N TYR A 319 0.94 22.65 -9.66
CA TYR A 319 1.54 21.38 -9.25
C TYR A 319 1.44 21.29 -7.72
N ALA A 320 0.47 20.53 -7.23
CA ALA A 320 0.21 20.36 -5.81
C ALA A 320 1.02 19.19 -5.25
N LYS A 321 1.64 19.40 -4.09
CA LYS A 321 2.18 18.32 -3.26
C LYS A 321 1.02 17.54 -2.64
N GLU A 322 0.86 16.30 -3.08
CA GLU A 322 -0.17 15.38 -2.60
C GLU A 322 0.43 14.08 -2.08
N TYR A 323 -0.43 13.19 -1.61
CA TYR A 323 -0.11 11.82 -1.33
C TYR A 323 -1.20 10.87 -1.80
N ASP A 324 -0.81 9.61 -1.92
CA ASP A 324 -1.71 8.47 -1.89
C ASP A 324 -1.41 7.68 -0.60
N LEU A 325 -2.44 7.32 0.17
CA LEU A 325 -2.34 6.32 1.23
C LEU A 325 -2.81 4.98 0.68
N ALA A 326 -1.88 4.07 0.48
CA ALA A 326 -2.21 2.68 0.21
C ALA A 326 -2.51 1.94 1.52
N PHE A 327 -3.57 1.14 1.52
CA PHE A 327 -4.00 0.33 2.64
C PHE A 327 -4.04 -1.16 2.26
N GLU A 328 -3.57 -2.05 3.13
CA GLU A 328 -3.85 -3.50 3.06
C GLU A 328 -4.65 -3.91 4.30
N PHE A 329 -5.87 -4.37 4.10
CA PHE A 329 -6.76 -4.77 5.19
C PHE A 329 -6.50 -6.20 5.64
N ALA A 330 -6.74 -6.49 6.91
CA ALA A 330 -6.70 -7.85 7.44
C ALA A 330 -7.73 -8.79 6.79
N SER A 331 -8.80 -8.25 6.19
CA SER A 331 -9.85 -9.02 5.53
C SER A 331 -10.50 -8.26 4.37
N ALA A 332 -11.08 -9.01 3.42
CA ALA A 332 -11.92 -8.43 2.37
C ALA A 332 -13.20 -7.76 2.92
N ALA A 333 -13.66 -8.15 4.11
CA ALA A 333 -14.79 -7.52 4.78
C ALA A 333 -14.44 -6.10 5.27
N ASP A 334 -13.25 -5.92 5.86
CA ASP A 334 -12.79 -4.59 6.29
C ASP A 334 -12.50 -3.68 5.09
N LYS A 335 -11.93 -4.22 4.00
CA LYS A 335 -11.81 -3.52 2.72
C LYS A 335 -13.16 -3.03 2.22
N ALA A 336 -14.19 -3.89 2.25
CA ALA A 336 -15.54 -3.52 1.80
C ALA A 336 -16.24 -2.51 2.73
N ARG A 337 -15.87 -2.44 4.01
CA ARG A 337 -16.38 -1.43 4.97
C ARG A 337 -15.79 -0.04 4.75
N PHE A 338 -14.63 0.08 4.11
CA PHE A 338 -13.93 1.36 3.92
C PHE A 338 -14.79 2.41 3.21
N ASP A 339 -15.50 2.03 2.15
CA ASP A 339 -16.44 2.88 1.40
C ASP A 339 -17.48 3.53 2.33
N GLN A 340 -18.13 2.72 3.17
CA GLN A 340 -19.15 3.19 4.11
C GLN A 340 -18.59 4.15 5.17
N ILE A 341 -17.33 3.95 5.57
CA ILE A 341 -16.63 4.82 6.53
C ILE A 341 -16.30 6.17 5.87
N VAL A 342 -15.79 6.17 4.64
CA VAL A 342 -15.50 7.41 3.90
C VAL A 342 -16.78 8.19 3.61
N LEU A 343 -17.82 7.54 3.08
CA LEU A 343 -19.10 8.18 2.78
C LEU A 343 -19.79 8.78 4.01
N LYS A 344 -19.56 8.22 5.21
CA LYS A 344 -20.17 8.69 6.47
C LYS A 344 -19.38 9.81 7.14
N TYR A 345 -18.04 9.79 7.08
CA TYR A 345 -17.20 10.65 7.90
C TYR A 345 -16.13 11.45 7.14
N ALA A 346 -15.89 11.19 5.85
CA ALA A 346 -14.82 11.83 5.06
C ALA A 346 -15.28 12.40 3.68
N LYS A 347 -16.52 12.16 3.25
CA LYS A 347 -17.19 12.87 2.15
C LYS A 347 -18.11 13.96 2.71
N LYS A 348 -18.07 15.16 2.12
CA LYS A 348 -19.12 16.19 2.34
C LYS A 348 -20.20 16.15 1.26
N ASN A 349 -21.43 16.40 1.70
CA ASN A 349 -22.64 16.54 0.88
C ASN A 349 -23.32 17.91 1.09
N GLU A 350 -22.84 18.69 2.07
CA GLU A 350 -23.29 20.06 2.36
C GLU A 350 -22.09 20.96 2.69
N GLU A 351 -22.26 22.27 2.48
CA GLU A 351 -21.24 23.24 2.85
C GLU A 351 -21.23 23.40 4.38
N ASN A 352 -20.05 23.35 5.01
CA ASN A 352 -19.88 23.29 6.47
C ASN A 352 -20.56 22.09 7.18
N GLN A 353 -20.73 20.94 6.51
CA GLN A 353 -21.31 19.74 7.12
C GLN A 353 -20.55 19.32 8.41
N PRO A 354 -21.23 19.19 9.57
CA PRO A 354 -20.61 18.78 10.82
C PRO A 354 -20.35 17.26 10.88
N GLY A 355 -19.46 16.83 11.78
CA GLY A 355 -19.18 15.41 12.03
C GLY A 355 -18.23 14.73 11.03
N LEU A 356 -17.62 15.51 10.14
CA LEU A 356 -16.62 15.03 9.17
C LEU A 356 -15.19 15.26 9.65
N ILE A 357 -14.26 14.45 9.14
CA ILE A 357 -12.82 14.68 9.32
C ILE A 357 -12.34 15.89 8.49
N TYR A 358 -11.27 16.52 8.95
CA TYR A 358 -10.72 17.74 8.38
C TYR A 358 -10.41 17.59 6.88
N GLY A 359 -10.72 18.61 6.07
CA GLY A 359 -10.41 18.61 4.64
C GLY A 359 -11.33 17.76 3.74
N SER A 360 -12.36 17.10 4.29
CA SER A 360 -13.30 16.25 3.54
C SER A 360 -13.79 16.87 2.22
N TRP A 361 -13.69 16.11 1.13
CA TRP A 361 -14.04 16.54 -0.23
C TRP A 361 -15.49 16.20 -0.61
N TRP A 362 -15.99 16.91 -1.62
CA TRP A 362 -17.26 16.57 -2.27
C TRP A 362 -17.14 15.24 -3.03
N GLN A 363 -16.07 15.13 -3.83
CA GLN A 363 -15.70 13.94 -4.60
C GLN A 363 -14.31 13.46 -4.09
N PRO A 364 -14.24 12.71 -2.96
CA PRO A 364 -13.00 12.04 -2.55
C PRO A 364 -12.49 11.10 -3.66
N LEU A 365 -11.19 10.78 -3.66
CA LEU A 365 -10.57 9.85 -4.62
C LEU A 365 -10.07 8.60 -3.88
N TYR A 366 -10.70 7.45 -4.10
CA TYR A 366 -10.18 6.18 -3.60
C TYR A 366 -10.54 4.98 -4.48
N PHE A 367 -9.59 4.08 -4.65
CA PHE A 367 -9.65 3.10 -5.74
C PHE A 367 -9.01 1.76 -5.40
N SER A 368 -9.44 0.70 -6.11
CA SER A 368 -8.90 -0.65 -5.99
C SER A 368 -8.69 -1.29 -7.36
N ILE A 369 -7.66 -2.14 -7.46
CA ILE A 369 -7.38 -2.95 -8.65
C ILE A 369 -8.40 -4.09 -8.80
N THR A 370 -9.00 -4.54 -7.70
CA THR A 370 -10.04 -5.57 -7.68
C THR A 370 -11.43 -4.96 -7.48
N GLU A 371 -12.46 -5.66 -7.97
CA GLU A 371 -13.84 -5.18 -7.95
C GLU A 371 -14.39 -5.03 -6.52
N LEU A 372 -15.10 -3.93 -6.28
CA LEU A 372 -15.82 -3.65 -5.04
C LEU A 372 -17.25 -3.22 -5.37
N LYS A 373 -18.17 -3.54 -4.45
CA LYS A 373 -19.58 -3.15 -4.58
C LYS A 373 -19.69 -1.62 -4.64
N ASN A 374 -20.56 -1.11 -5.52
CA ASN A 374 -20.81 0.31 -5.81
C ASN A 374 -19.72 1.03 -6.63
N TYR A 375 -18.50 0.48 -6.71
CA TYR A 375 -17.41 1.11 -7.46
C TYR A 375 -17.67 1.07 -8.96
N LYS A 376 -17.03 1.97 -9.69
CA LYS A 376 -17.15 2.13 -11.15
C LYS A 376 -15.81 1.85 -11.80
N LYS A 377 -15.84 1.15 -12.94
CA LYS A 377 -14.61 0.82 -13.68
C LYS A 377 -14.21 1.99 -14.57
N ILE A 378 -12.98 2.45 -14.40
CA ILE A 378 -12.32 3.43 -15.25
C ILE A 378 -10.97 2.90 -15.71
N SER A 379 -10.24 3.67 -16.51
CA SER A 379 -8.93 3.26 -17.04
C SER A 379 -7.84 4.22 -16.61
N ASN A 380 -6.64 3.67 -16.37
CA ASN A 380 -5.43 4.43 -16.17
C ASN A 380 -4.64 4.51 -17.49
N ASN A 381 -3.98 5.65 -17.72
CA ASN A 381 -3.09 5.91 -18.84
C ASN A 381 -1.73 6.30 -18.24
N LYS A 382 -0.82 5.33 -18.09
CA LYS A 382 0.47 5.48 -17.41
C LYS A 382 1.62 5.54 -18.42
N ILE A 383 2.60 6.41 -18.21
CA ILE A 383 3.91 6.42 -18.89
C ILE A 383 5.03 6.46 -17.85
N GLU A 384 6.18 5.85 -18.16
CA GLU A 384 7.25 5.59 -17.17
C GLU A 384 8.62 6.07 -17.66
N LYS A 385 9.45 6.57 -16.73
CA LYS A 385 10.86 6.91 -16.97
C LYS A 385 11.68 6.58 -15.73
N GLY A 386 12.48 5.52 -15.81
CA GLY A 386 13.18 4.98 -14.65
C GLY A 386 12.18 4.54 -13.58
N HIS A 387 12.35 5.01 -12.34
CA HIS A 387 11.40 4.78 -11.25
C HIS A 387 10.26 5.80 -11.17
N TYR A 388 10.26 6.87 -11.98
CA TYR A 388 9.14 7.81 -12.02
C TYR A 388 8.07 7.38 -13.03
N TYR A 389 6.82 7.71 -12.73
CA TYR A 389 5.72 7.57 -13.68
C TYR A 389 4.78 8.76 -13.65
N ALA A 390 4.25 9.10 -14.83
CA ALA A 390 3.11 9.99 -14.97
C ALA A 390 1.87 9.16 -15.28
N GLN A 391 0.72 9.55 -14.72
CA GLN A 391 -0.53 8.86 -14.95
C GLN A 391 -1.72 9.81 -15.03
N SER A 392 -2.64 9.56 -15.96
CA SER A 392 -3.93 10.23 -16.03
C SER A 392 -5.06 9.21 -16.01
N PHE A 393 -6.03 9.43 -15.12
CA PHE A 393 -7.25 8.64 -15.07
C PHE A 393 -8.26 9.17 -16.08
N SER A 394 -8.97 8.27 -16.77
CA SER A 394 -9.99 8.64 -17.75
C SER A 394 -11.17 7.69 -17.69
N LEU A 395 -12.32 8.13 -18.20
CA LEU A 395 -13.39 7.20 -18.56
C LEU A 395 -12.87 6.17 -19.58
N LYS A 396 -13.49 4.99 -19.60
CA LYS A 396 -13.03 3.84 -20.39
C LYS A 396 -12.97 4.14 -21.89
N GLU A 397 -14.03 4.76 -22.37
CA GLU A 397 -14.26 5.23 -23.73
C GLU A 397 -13.26 6.31 -24.18
N GLN A 398 -12.62 7.01 -23.24
CA GLN A 398 -11.63 8.06 -23.52
C GLN A 398 -10.19 7.52 -23.52
N SER A 399 -9.92 6.39 -22.85
CA SER A 399 -8.54 5.90 -22.61
C SER A 399 -7.74 5.68 -23.89
N ALA A 400 -8.36 5.15 -24.96
CA ALA A 400 -7.69 4.97 -26.24
C ALA A 400 -7.25 6.30 -26.89
N ALA A 401 -8.04 7.37 -26.72
CA ALA A 401 -7.70 8.70 -27.23
C ALA A 401 -6.59 9.36 -26.39
N VAL A 402 -6.60 9.18 -25.07
CA VAL A 402 -5.53 9.65 -24.18
C VAL A 402 -4.20 8.95 -24.51
N ALA A 403 -4.22 7.63 -24.68
CA ALA A 403 -3.03 6.84 -25.02
C ALA A 403 -2.43 7.28 -26.37
N ALA A 404 -3.25 7.36 -27.43
CA ALA A 404 -2.81 7.85 -28.74
C ALA A 404 -2.35 9.33 -28.68
N GLY A 405 -2.89 10.12 -27.75
CA GLY A 405 -2.44 11.47 -27.45
C GLY A 405 -0.99 11.49 -26.93
N PHE A 406 -0.68 10.70 -25.90
CA PHE A 406 0.69 10.59 -25.36
C PHE A 406 1.69 10.06 -26.41
N GLU A 407 1.33 9.03 -27.17
CA GLU A 407 2.19 8.48 -28.25
C GLU A 407 2.43 9.49 -29.39
N LYS A 408 1.49 10.40 -29.64
CA LYS A 408 1.66 11.50 -30.61
C LYS A 408 2.57 12.61 -30.08
N LEU A 409 2.54 12.89 -28.79
CA LEU A 409 3.41 13.89 -28.15
C LEU A 409 4.86 13.40 -28.06
N ASP A 410 5.07 12.12 -27.74
CA ASP A 410 6.38 11.48 -27.78
C ASP A 410 6.26 10.03 -28.29
N PRO A 411 6.62 9.75 -29.56
CA PRO A 411 6.58 8.39 -30.12
C PRO A 411 7.53 7.38 -29.45
N SER A 412 8.39 7.80 -28.51
CA SER A 412 9.26 6.91 -27.74
C SER A 412 8.63 6.42 -26.43
N VAL A 413 7.54 7.05 -25.93
CA VAL A 413 6.87 6.54 -24.74
C VAL A 413 6.03 5.31 -25.04
N LYS A 414 6.06 4.36 -24.11
CA LYS A 414 5.13 3.24 -24.09
C LYS A 414 4.01 3.55 -23.10
N VAL A 415 2.78 3.68 -23.60
CA VAL A 415 1.62 3.82 -22.71
C VAL A 415 1.27 2.45 -22.13
N ILE A 416 1.08 2.42 -20.81
CA ILE A 416 0.61 1.26 -20.05
C ILE A 416 -0.83 1.56 -19.63
N ASN A 417 -1.78 0.90 -20.30
CA ASN A 417 -3.19 0.99 -19.97
C ASN A 417 -3.65 -0.19 -19.13
N TYR A 418 -4.45 0.09 -18.10
CA TYR A 418 -5.16 -0.94 -17.33
C TYR A 418 -6.45 -0.37 -16.74
N ASP A 419 -7.44 -1.25 -16.59
CA ASP A 419 -8.69 -0.92 -15.91
C ASP A 419 -8.55 -1.10 -14.39
N PHE A 420 -9.22 -0.24 -13.64
CA PHE A 420 -9.34 -0.34 -12.19
C PHE A 420 -10.68 0.23 -11.72
N TRP A 421 -10.99 0.10 -10.43
CA TRP A 421 -12.28 0.46 -9.86
C TRP A 421 -12.12 1.67 -8.93
N VAL A 422 -12.86 2.75 -9.20
CA VAL A 422 -12.94 3.94 -8.34
C VAL A 422 -14.26 4.01 -7.60
N ASP A 423 -14.27 4.75 -6.51
CA ASP A 423 -15.49 5.10 -5.78
C ASP A 423 -16.50 5.87 -6.67
N GLY A 424 -17.77 5.83 -6.28
CA GLY A 424 -18.85 6.53 -6.99
C GLY A 424 -18.63 8.05 -7.09
N PRO A 425 -18.30 8.76 -5.99
CA PRO A 425 -17.97 10.18 -6.01
C PRO A 425 -16.88 10.58 -7.03
N PHE A 426 -15.74 9.88 -7.08
CA PHE A 426 -14.72 10.18 -8.08
C PHE A 426 -15.16 9.86 -9.52
N PHE A 427 -15.98 8.83 -9.73
CA PHE A 427 -16.57 8.57 -11.04
C PHE A 427 -17.50 9.71 -11.48
N ASN A 428 -18.30 10.26 -10.57
CA ASN A 428 -19.17 11.40 -10.81
C ASN A 428 -18.32 12.64 -11.19
N TYR A 429 -17.21 12.89 -10.49
CA TYR A 429 -16.24 13.95 -10.86
C TYR A 429 -15.73 13.81 -12.31
N LEU A 430 -15.36 12.61 -12.75
CA LEU A 430 -14.92 12.37 -14.14
C LEU A 430 -16.03 12.59 -15.19
N ASN A 431 -17.29 12.57 -14.79
CA ASN A 431 -18.44 12.94 -15.64
C ASN A 431 -18.81 14.44 -15.53
N GLY A 432 -18.04 15.24 -14.79
CA GLY A 432 -18.28 16.67 -14.58
C GLY A 432 -19.31 17.00 -13.50
N GLU A 433 -19.72 16.02 -12.68
CA GLU A 433 -20.68 16.23 -11.59
C GLU A 433 -20.00 16.75 -10.32
N SER A 434 -20.64 17.72 -9.66
CA SER A 434 -20.04 18.47 -8.53
C SER A 434 -20.36 17.95 -7.13
N LYS A 435 -21.19 16.90 -6.98
CA LYS A 435 -21.67 16.38 -5.68
C LYS A 435 -21.83 14.87 -5.62
#